data_AF-A0A937N2L5-F1
#
_entry.id   AF-A0A937N2L5-F1
#
_cell.length_a   1.000
_cell.length_b   1.000
_cell.length_c   1.000
_cell.angle_alpha   90.00
_cell.angle_beta   90.00
_cell.angle_gamma   90.00
#
_symmetry.space_group_name_H-M   'P 1'
#
loop_
_entity.id
_entity.type
_entity.pdbx_description
1 polymer ?
#
loop_
_entity_poly.entity_id
_entity_poly.type
_entity_poly.pdbx_seq_one_letter_code
_entity_poly.pdbx_strand_id
1 'polypeptide(L)'
;MHRRRVNAWPHPFAIESRELVRSPYRTMVDNGWKMQNTLSDHLFAPEENELTYAGQLHLRWILTQVPPHRRQIYVMEAPTRDGTATRVASVYKYLGETAPAGPPCPVFVTRIAPRGGDGSYLADVDKMYKASSPTPRLPAAASDGGGSSESSDQP
;
A
#
# COMPACT_ATOMS: atom_id res chain seq x y z
N MET A 1 50.50 -0.08 -8.77
CA MET A 1 49.19 0.53 -9.08
C MET A 1 48.39 1.03 -7.86
N HIS A 2 48.79 0.71 -6.61
CA HIS A 2 48.02 1.06 -5.41
C HIS A 2 48.07 2.56 -5.01
N ARG A 3 49.23 3.22 -5.15
CA ARG A 3 49.46 4.61 -4.67
C ARG A 3 48.68 5.67 -5.45
N ARG A 4 48.50 5.49 -6.76
CA ARG A 4 47.72 6.44 -7.61
C ARG A 4 46.23 6.46 -7.24
N ARG A 5 45.70 5.34 -6.76
CA ARG A 5 44.30 5.17 -6.37
C ARG A 5 43.99 5.80 -5.01
N VAL A 6 44.92 5.73 -4.06
CA VAL A 6 44.80 6.37 -2.74
C VAL A 6 44.82 7.90 -2.86
N ASN A 7 45.64 8.46 -3.74
CA ASN A 7 45.74 9.90 -3.97
C ASN A 7 44.52 10.51 -4.69
N ALA A 8 43.65 9.68 -5.29
CA ALA A 8 42.43 10.12 -5.95
C ALA A 8 41.21 10.15 -5.00
N TRP A 9 41.41 9.83 -3.71
CA TRP A 9 40.38 9.95 -2.70
C TRP A 9 39.93 11.42 -2.56
N PRO A 10 38.62 11.73 -2.51
CA PRO A 10 37.49 10.79 -2.41
C PRO A 10 36.77 10.50 -3.74
N HIS A 11 37.16 11.12 -4.86
CA HIS A 11 36.25 11.35 -5.99
C HIS A 11 35.84 10.14 -6.87
N PRO A 12 36.55 9.01 -6.99
CA PRO A 12 35.96 7.82 -7.64
C PRO A 12 35.10 7.01 -6.67
N PHE A 13 35.54 6.88 -5.41
CA PHE A 13 34.87 6.05 -4.41
C PHE A 13 33.56 6.66 -3.91
N ALA A 14 33.48 8.00 -3.82
CA ALA A 14 32.27 8.67 -3.38
C ALA A 14 31.10 8.46 -4.35
N ILE A 15 31.36 8.37 -5.66
CA ILE A 15 30.32 8.14 -6.67
C ILE A 15 29.81 6.70 -6.57
N GLU A 16 30.72 5.74 -6.54
CA GLU A 16 30.38 4.31 -6.42
C GLU A 16 29.64 4.04 -5.11
N SER A 17 30.14 4.53 -3.97
CA SER A 17 29.46 4.40 -2.68
C SER A 17 28.07 5.03 -2.68
N ARG A 18 27.88 6.20 -3.31
CA ARG A 18 26.56 6.81 -3.44
C ARG A 18 25.62 5.95 -4.28
N GLU A 19 26.11 5.36 -5.36
CA GLU A 19 25.29 4.51 -6.23
C GLU A 19 24.94 3.17 -5.55
N LEU A 20 25.89 2.57 -4.82
CA LEU A 20 25.66 1.38 -4.00
C LEU A 20 24.58 1.60 -2.95
N VAL A 21 24.52 2.80 -2.36
CA VAL A 21 23.45 3.15 -1.42
C VAL A 21 22.14 3.43 -2.15
N ARG A 22 22.15 4.17 -3.26
CA ARG A 22 20.93 4.59 -3.98
C ARG A 22 20.23 3.46 -4.73
N SER A 23 20.99 2.55 -5.34
CA SER A 23 20.49 1.44 -6.14
C SER A 23 19.42 0.61 -5.42
N PRO A 24 19.66 0.08 -4.20
CA PRO A 24 18.64 -0.71 -3.49
C PRO A 24 17.37 0.09 -3.19
N TYR A 25 17.47 1.39 -2.87
CA TYR A 25 16.28 2.23 -2.66
C TYR A 25 15.44 2.38 -3.93
N ARG A 26 16.07 2.52 -5.11
CA ARG A 26 15.32 2.57 -6.38
C ARG A 26 14.56 1.26 -6.60
N THR A 27 15.22 0.13 -6.39
CA THR A 27 14.59 -1.19 -6.46
C THR A 27 13.44 -1.34 -5.47
N MET A 28 13.59 -0.86 -4.23
CA MET A 28 12.52 -0.88 -3.22
C MET A 28 11.33 -0.02 -3.65
N VAL A 29 11.58 1.17 -4.20
CA VAL A 29 10.52 2.05 -4.72
C VAL A 29 9.80 1.38 -5.87
N ASP A 30 10.52 0.80 -6.83
CA ASP A 30 9.92 0.12 -7.98
C ASP A 30 9.11 -1.11 -7.57
N ASN A 31 9.60 -1.87 -6.58
CA ASN A 31 8.83 -2.97 -5.97
C ASN A 31 7.57 -2.46 -5.25
N GLY A 32 7.65 -1.33 -4.56
CA GLY A 32 6.50 -0.70 -3.91
C GLY A 32 5.42 -0.32 -4.93
N TRP A 33 5.82 0.28 -6.05
CA TRP A 33 4.91 0.59 -7.15
C TRP A 33 4.32 -0.66 -7.79
N LYS A 34 5.14 -1.70 -8.01
CA LYS A 34 4.66 -2.98 -8.52
C LYS A 34 3.60 -3.59 -7.59
N MET A 35 3.85 -3.61 -6.28
CA MET A 35 2.89 -4.11 -5.30
C MET A 35 1.59 -3.31 -5.31
N GLN A 36 1.67 -1.97 -5.33
CA GLN A 36 0.49 -1.10 -5.34
C GLN A 36 -0.36 -1.26 -6.62
N ASN A 37 0.31 -1.49 -7.76
CA ASN A 37 -0.38 -1.67 -9.03
C ASN A 37 -0.74 -3.14 -9.32
N THR A 38 -0.61 -4.03 -8.33
CA THR A 38 -1.01 -5.43 -8.46
C THR A 38 -2.49 -5.60 -8.10
N LEU A 39 -3.25 -6.18 -9.02
CA LEU A 39 -4.62 -6.63 -8.82
C LEU A 39 -4.59 -8.03 -8.18
N SER A 40 -4.84 -8.09 -6.87
CA SER A 40 -4.88 -9.33 -6.09
C SER A 40 -6.24 -10.04 -6.17
N ASP A 41 -6.35 -11.23 -5.58
CA ASP A 41 -7.54 -12.11 -5.67
C ASP A 41 -8.83 -11.42 -5.24
N HIS A 42 -8.79 -10.60 -4.20
CA HIS A 42 -9.98 -9.93 -3.63
C HIS A 42 -10.57 -8.85 -4.56
N LEU A 43 -9.81 -8.45 -5.60
CA LEU A 43 -10.29 -7.53 -6.64
C LEU A 43 -10.96 -8.28 -7.80
N PHE A 44 -11.01 -9.60 -7.74
CA PHE A 44 -11.71 -10.48 -8.68
C PHE A 44 -12.83 -11.24 -7.98
N ALA A 45 -13.89 -11.54 -8.71
CA ALA A 45 -14.94 -12.44 -8.25
C ALA A 45 -14.35 -13.87 -8.13
N PRO A 46 -14.52 -14.57 -6.99
CA PRO A 46 -13.88 -15.87 -6.75
C PRO A 46 -14.21 -16.94 -7.79
N GLU A 47 -15.45 -16.99 -8.26
CA GLU A 47 -15.93 -18.00 -9.21
C GLU A 47 -15.69 -17.59 -10.67
N GLU A 48 -15.99 -16.34 -11.01
CA GLU A 48 -16.02 -15.87 -12.39
C GLU A 48 -14.66 -15.34 -12.86
N ASN A 49 -13.75 -15.00 -11.94
CA ASN A 49 -12.49 -14.32 -12.23
C ASN A 49 -12.65 -12.98 -12.98
N GLU A 50 -13.84 -12.39 -12.91
CA GLU A 50 -14.12 -11.04 -13.42
C GLU A 50 -13.75 -9.96 -12.41
N LEU A 51 -13.36 -8.79 -12.90
CA LEU A 51 -12.98 -7.65 -12.08
C LEU A 51 -14.20 -7.10 -11.31
N THR A 52 -14.13 -7.13 -9.98
CA THR A 52 -15.20 -6.58 -9.12
C THR A 52 -15.25 -5.05 -9.22
N TYR A 53 -16.30 -4.43 -8.68
CA TYR A 53 -16.38 -2.97 -8.62
C TYR A 53 -15.19 -2.33 -7.89
N ALA A 54 -14.70 -2.97 -6.82
CA ALA A 54 -13.48 -2.53 -6.13
C ALA A 54 -12.24 -2.63 -7.03
N GLY A 55 -12.13 -3.72 -7.81
CA GLY A 55 -11.06 -3.88 -8.80
C GLY A 55 -11.11 -2.82 -9.91
N GLN A 56 -12.31 -2.46 -10.38
CA GLN A 56 -12.50 -1.42 -11.39
C GLN A 56 -12.11 -0.03 -10.86
N LEU A 57 -12.50 0.30 -9.63
CA LEU A 57 -12.09 1.52 -8.96
C LEU A 57 -10.56 1.59 -8.78
N HIS A 58 -9.94 0.49 -8.37
CA HIS A 58 -8.49 0.41 -8.24
C HIS A 58 -7.79 0.59 -9.59
N LEU A 59 -8.29 -0.06 -10.64
CA LEU A 59 -7.78 0.10 -12.00
C LEU A 59 -7.91 1.56 -12.47
N ARG A 60 -9.05 2.20 -12.26
CA ARG A 60 -9.26 3.63 -12.56
C ARG A 60 -8.29 4.52 -11.77
N TRP A 61 -8.03 4.20 -10.51
CA TRP A 61 -7.05 4.92 -9.70
C TRP A 61 -5.63 4.78 -10.29
N ILE A 62 -5.23 3.57 -10.72
CA ILE A 62 -3.94 3.35 -11.40
C ILE A 62 -3.84 4.22 -12.66
N LEU A 63 -4.90 4.25 -13.47
CA LEU A 63 -4.89 4.98 -14.73
C LEU A 63 -4.84 6.51 -14.57
N THR A 64 -5.42 7.04 -13.48
CA THR A 64 -5.57 8.48 -13.28
C THR A 64 -4.55 9.09 -12.34
N GLN A 65 -4.19 8.38 -11.25
CA GLN A 65 -3.36 8.92 -10.17
C GLN A 65 -1.90 8.49 -10.26
N VAL A 66 -1.61 7.32 -10.84
CA VAL A 66 -0.22 6.83 -10.94
C VAL A 66 0.53 7.63 -12.01
N PRO A 67 1.75 8.10 -11.72
CA PRO A 67 2.58 8.81 -12.69
C PRO A 67 2.78 7.99 -13.98
N PRO A 68 2.77 8.62 -15.18
CA PRO A 68 2.81 7.90 -16.46
C PRO A 68 3.97 6.89 -16.58
N HIS A 69 5.17 7.23 -16.07
CA HIS A 69 6.35 6.37 -16.12
C HIS A 69 6.29 5.14 -15.19
N ARG A 70 5.30 5.06 -14.30
CA ARG A 70 5.09 3.95 -13.34
C ARG A 70 3.75 3.25 -13.56
N ARG A 71 2.98 3.68 -14.55
CA ARG A 71 1.64 3.18 -14.83
C ARG A 71 1.74 1.85 -15.57
N GLN A 72 1.90 0.80 -14.80
CA GLN A 72 1.96 -0.58 -15.26
C GLN A 72 1.01 -1.39 -14.39
N ILE A 73 0.21 -2.24 -14.98
CA ILE A 73 -0.77 -3.06 -14.26
C ILE A 73 -0.21 -4.47 -14.12
N TYR A 74 -0.31 -5.02 -12.92
CA TYR A 74 0.05 -6.41 -12.65
C TYR A 74 -1.20 -7.17 -12.24
N VAL A 75 -1.47 -8.30 -12.90
CA VAL A 75 -2.60 -9.17 -12.60
C VAL A 75 -2.06 -10.39 -11.89
N MET A 76 -2.62 -10.71 -10.72
CA MET A 76 -2.22 -11.90 -10.01
C MET A 76 -2.76 -13.17 -10.70
N GLU A 77 -1.90 -14.17 -10.87
CA GLU A 77 -2.29 -15.47 -11.42
C GLU A 77 -3.44 -16.08 -10.62
N ALA A 78 -4.43 -16.60 -11.34
CA ALA A 78 -5.45 -17.44 -10.75
C ALA A 78 -4.91 -18.86 -10.51
N PRO A 79 -5.60 -19.71 -9.73
CA PRO A 79 -5.21 -21.10 -9.54
C PRO A 79 -5.13 -21.90 -10.86
N THR A 80 -5.90 -21.50 -11.87
CA THR A 80 -5.94 -22.13 -13.19
C THR A 80 -5.45 -21.18 -14.28
N ARG A 81 -4.90 -21.75 -15.36
CA ARG A 81 -4.47 -20.97 -16.53
C ARG A 81 -5.64 -20.24 -17.20
N ASP A 82 -6.77 -20.91 -17.29
CA ASP A 82 -7.99 -20.34 -17.88
C ASP A 82 -8.52 -19.20 -17.03
N GLY A 83 -8.54 -19.35 -15.70
CA GLY A 83 -8.89 -18.26 -14.79
C GLY A 83 -7.96 -17.06 -14.94
N THR A 84 -6.65 -17.29 -15.11
CA THR A 84 -5.68 -16.21 -15.36
C THR A 84 -5.96 -15.48 -16.67
N ALA A 85 -6.30 -16.21 -17.73
CA ALA A 85 -6.69 -15.62 -19.01
C ALA A 85 -7.97 -14.78 -18.87
N THR A 86 -8.97 -15.27 -18.12
CA THR A 86 -10.20 -14.53 -17.83
C THR A 86 -9.93 -13.24 -17.05
N ARG A 87 -9.07 -13.27 -16.01
CA ARG A 87 -8.66 -12.07 -15.26
C ARG A 87 -8.04 -11.02 -16.18
N VAL A 88 -7.09 -11.45 -17.01
CA VAL A 88 -6.40 -10.57 -17.96
C VAL A 88 -7.38 -9.99 -18.99
N ALA A 89 -8.28 -10.81 -19.53
CA ALA A 89 -9.32 -10.37 -20.46
C ALA A 89 -10.27 -9.34 -19.81
N SER A 90 -10.69 -9.57 -18.57
CA SER A 90 -11.54 -8.64 -17.81
C SER A 90 -10.84 -7.30 -17.59
N VAL A 91 -9.54 -7.30 -17.27
CA VAL A 91 -8.75 -6.07 -17.15
C VAL A 91 -8.67 -5.32 -18.48
N TYR A 92 -8.41 -6.00 -19.59
CA TYR A 92 -8.41 -5.37 -20.91
C TYR A 92 -9.76 -4.79 -21.31
N LYS A 93 -10.86 -5.48 -20.98
CA LYS A 93 -12.22 -4.97 -21.19
C LYS A 93 -12.41 -3.62 -20.49
N TYR A 94 -12.12 -3.53 -19.20
CA TYR A 94 -12.25 -2.28 -18.45
C TYR A 94 -11.24 -1.20 -18.85
N LEU A 95 -10.04 -1.60 -19.28
CA LEU A 95 -9.06 -0.67 -19.86
C LEU A 95 -9.63 0.00 -21.11
N GLY A 96 -10.28 -0.74 -22.00
CA GLY A 96 -10.91 -0.18 -23.20
C GLY A 96 -11.99 0.86 -22.90
N GLU A 97 -12.71 0.68 -21.79
CA GLU A 97 -13.79 1.58 -21.37
C GLU A 97 -13.28 2.84 -20.63
N THR A 98 -12.21 2.71 -19.85
CA THR A 98 -11.77 3.75 -18.91
C THR A 98 -10.48 4.47 -19.32
N ALA A 99 -9.71 3.93 -20.28
CA ALA A 99 -8.39 4.45 -20.59
C ALA A 99 -8.44 5.91 -21.07
N PRO A 100 -7.67 6.82 -20.45
CA PRO A 100 -7.50 8.17 -20.97
C PRO A 100 -6.78 8.14 -22.32
N ALA A 101 -7.06 9.10 -23.19
CA ALA A 101 -6.37 9.25 -24.48
C ALA A 101 -4.86 9.38 -24.25
N GLY A 102 -4.11 8.30 -24.50
CA GLY A 102 -2.70 8.19 -24.19
C GLY A 102 -2.12 6.84 -24.61
N PRO A 103 -0.80 6.63 -24.41
CA PRO A 103 -0.16 5.36 -24.75
C PRO A 103 -0.76 4.21 -23.94
N PRO A 104 -0.88 3.00 -24.54
CA PRO A 104 -1.50 1.86 -23.89
C PRO A 104 -0.73 1.47 -22.62
N CYS A 105 -1.47 1.28 -21.53
CA CYS A 105 -0.88 0.81 -20.27
C CYS A 105 -0.53 -0.68 -20.40
N PRO A 106 0.73 -1.09 -20.14
CA PRO A 106 1.09 -2.50 -20.22
C PRO A 106 0.47 -3.28 -19.05
N VAL A 107 -0.03 -4.48 -19.36
CA VAL A 107 -0.59 -5.44 -18.41
C VAL A 107 0.34 -6.64 -18.33
N PHE A 108 0.81 -6.96 -17.12
CA PHE A 108 1.67 -8.10 -16.84
C PHE A 108 0.98 -9.08 -15.89
N VAL A 109 1.37 -10.35 -15.95
CA VAL A 109 0.92 -11.36 -15.01
C VAL A 109 1.98 -11.55 -13.93
N THR A 110 1.58 -11.75 -12.68
CA THR A 110 2.49 -11.97 -11.56
C THR A 110 1.98 -13.02 -10.58
N ARG A 111 2.92 -13.71 -9.94
CA ARG A 111 2.66 -14.68 -8.86
C ARG A 111 2.88 -14.10 -7.47
N ILE A 112 3.37 -12.86 -7.42
CA ILE A 112 3.71 -12.20 -6.17
C ILE A 112 2.45 -11.53 -5.64
N ALA A 113 1.88 -12.10 -4.58
CA ALA A 113 0.78 -11.48 -3.88
C ALA A 113 1.28 -10.23 -3.12
N PRO A 114 0.62 -9.06 -3.26
CA PRO A 114 0.93 -7.90 -2.46
C PRO A 114 0.62 -8.21 -0.98
N ARG A 115 1.40 -7.62 -0.07
CA ARG A 115 1.11 -7.70 1.36
C ARG A 115 -0.13 -6.86 1.65
N GLY A 116 -1.24 -7.52 1.92
CA GLY A 116 -2.55 -6.90 2.14
C GLY A 116 -3.61 -7.99 2.24
N GLY A 117 -4.84 -7.61 2.55
CA GLY A 117 -5.97 -8.53 2.64
C GLY A 117 -7.25 -7.84 2.20
N ASP A 118 -8.33 -8.62 2.17
CA ASP A 118 -9.65 -8.11 1.87
C ASP A 118 -10.11 -7.10 2.95
N GLY A 119 -10.68 -5.99 2.49
CA GLY A 119 -11.23 -4.96 3.36
C GLY A 119 -12.42 -5.47 4.18
N SER A 120 -13.19 -6.43 3.65
CA SER A 120 -14.32 -7.02 4.39
C SER A 120 -13.86 -7.73 5.66
N TYR A 121 -12.82 -8.56 5.53
CA TYR A 121 -12.18 -9.25 6.64
C TYR A 121 -11.64 -8.26 7.69
N LEU A 122 -10.97 -7.20 7.24
CA LEU A 122 -10.44 -6.18 8.15
C LEU A 122 -11.56 -5.43 8.89
N ALA A 123 -12.67 -5.15 8.21
CA ALA A 123 -13.84 -4.51 8.83
C ALA A 123 -14.49 -5.40 9.89
N ASP A 124 -14.59 -6.71 9.63
CA ASP A 124 -15.12 -7.67 10.59
C ASP A 124 -14.23 -7.77 11.83
N VAL A 125 -12.91 -7.85 11.64
CA VAL A 125 -11.94 -7.84 12.74
C VAL A 125 -12.03 -6.56 13.56
N ASP A 126 -12.10 -5.39 12.92
CA ASP A 126 -12.25 -4.10 13.61
C ASP A 126 -13.57 -4.03 14.41
N LYS A 127 -14.67 -4.54 13.82
CA LYS A 127 -15.97 -4.62 14.49
C LYS A 127 -15.91 -5.51 15.73
N MET A 128 -15.29 -6.68 15.63
CA MET A 128 -15.09 -7.60 16.76
C MET A 128 -14.20 -6.97 17.84
N TYR A 129 -13.11 -6.31 17.43
CA TYR A 129 -12.20 -5.63 18.35
C TYR A 129 -12.91 -4.52 19.15
N LYS A 130 -13.66 -3.66 18.46
CA LYS A 130 -14.46 -2.60 19.10
C LYS A 130 -15.53 -3.15 20.04
N ALA A 131 -16.19 -4.26 19.66
CA ALA A 131 -17.18 -4.90 20.50
C ALA A 131 -16.58 -5.51 21.78
N SER A 132 -15.33 -6.00 21.71
CA SER A 132 -14.61 -6.58 22.86
C SER A 132 -13.92 -5.55 23.76
N SER A 133 -13.76 -4.31 23.29
CA SER A 133 -13.04 -3.27 24.02
C SER A 133 -13.89 -2.76 25.20
N PRO A 134 -13.33 -2.67 26.41
CA PRO A 134 -14.05 -2.13 27.56
C PRO A 134 -14.37 -0.65 27.35
N THR A 135 -15.51 -0.20 27.88
CA THR A 135 -15.92 1.20 27.79
C THR A 135 -14.79 2.12 28.29
N PRO A 136 -14.34 3.11 27.48
CA PRO A 136 -13.26 4.01 27.88
C PRO A 136 -13.60 4.72 29.19
N ARG A 137 -12.69 4.67 30.16
CA ARG A 137 -12.83 5.40 31.43
C ARG A 137 -11.73 6.44 31.53
N LEU A 138 -12.11 7.68 31.85
CA LEU A 138 -11.15 8.70 32.24
C LEU A 138 -10.67 8.41 33.68
N PRO A 139 -9.39 8.63 34.00
CA PRO A 139 -8.96 8.66 35.40
C PRO A 139 -9.71 9.78 36.12
N ALA A 140 -10.13 9.53 37.37
CA ALA A 140 -10.79 10.56 38.17
C ALA A 140 -9.86 11.77 38.29
N ALA A 141 -10.39 12.98 38.11
CA ALA A 141 -9.63 14.20 38.33
C ALA A 141 -9.10 14.19 39.78
N ALA A 142 -7.79 14.21 39.94
CA ALA A 142 -7.17 14.31 41.26
C ALA A 142 -7.59 15.65 41.87
N SER A 143 -8.47 15.61 42.87
CA SER A 143 -8.78 16.75 43.72
C SER A 143 -7.55 17.02 44.59
N ASP A 144 -6.66 17.86 44.09
CA ASP A 144 -5.56 18.41 44.87
C ASP A 144 -6.19 19.30 45.96
N GLY A 145 -6.00 18.90 47.23
CA GLY A 145 -6.60 19.53 48.40
C GLY A 145 -6.03 20.93 48.62
N GLY A 146 -6.76 21.95 48.16
CA GLY A 146 -6.52 23.36 48.47
C GLY A 146 -7.56 23.86 49.47
N GLY A 147 -7.11 24.21 50.68
CA GLY A 147 -7.96 24.50 51.84
C GLY A 147 -8.86 25.74 51.71
N SER A 148 -9.98 25.68 52.43
CA SER A 148 -10.82 26.83 52.76
C SER A 148 -10.95 26.93 54.27
N SER A 149 -10.33 27.96 54.84
CA SER A 149 -10.49 28.43 56.21
C SER A 149 -11.91 28.94 56.44
N GLU A 150 -12.62 28.39 57.43
CA GLU A 150 -13.90 28.93 57.90
C GLU A 150 -13.81 29.15 59.41
N SER A 151 -13.76 30.43 59.78
CA SER A 151 -13.73 30.95 61.14
C SER A 151 -15.15 31.04 61.69
N SER A 152 -15.42 30.38 62.82
CA SER A 152 -16.66 30.59 63.59
C SER A 152 -16.36 30.52 65.09
N ASP A 153 -16.62 31.65 65.74
CA ASP A 153 -16.67 31.90 67.18
C ASP A 153 -17.52 30.86 67.94
N GLN A 154 -17.05 30.48 69.13
CA GLN A 154 -17.86 29.83 70.17
C GLN A 154 -18.55 30.89 71.06
N PRO A 155 -19.67 30.55 71.72
CA PRO A 155 -20.35 31.45 72.65
C PRO A 155 -19.55 31.75 73.93
#